data_AF-A0AAD4E2I0-F1
#
_entry.id   AF-A0AAD4E2I0-F1
#
_cell.length_a   1.000
_cell.length_b   1.000
_cell.length_c   1.000
_cell.angle_alpha   90.00
_cell.angle_beta   90.00
_cell.angle_gamma   90.00
#
_symmetry.space_group_name_H-M   'P 1'
#
loop_
_entity.id
_entity.type
_entity.pdbx_description
1 polymer ?
#
loop_
_entity_poly.entity_id
_entity_poly.type
_entity_poly.pdbx_seq_one_letter_code
_entity_poly.pdbx_strand_id
1 'polypeptide(L)'
;MFLPYSGVHSLMIRFCRCLNACTTDKQLFEMGMFPASFTWPKTAFTFSVLDGFALDNLECGTSAMNYYNKLRRMMSSIFPQLVPDRYRELMRVARQWRRLKLLKWNGFGYERRRPTSGELALFCPACPQPGINAPLPANRHPNDPSWLYARSLVMDGNLKAEHLHPTHPEDEVWLTVDQCFMVSKDRYKAHLAIAKDVVQPHRTNGLSQALTFYDINCQYNKHFRHRVNESLYLSLPSGMEIILGIGLWHVHGHQDKCYVWYASMFITGAARIDEYHFSRRERDMICMS
;
A
#
# COMPACT_ATOMS: atom_id res chain seq x y z
N MET A 1 -3.16 -30.53 -10.86
CA MET A 1 -3.91 -29.40 -11.43
C MET A 1 -2.96 -28.25 -11.60
N PHE A 2 -2.86 -27.72 -12.81
CA PHE A 2 -1.85 -26.77 -13.21
C PHE A 2 -2.54 -25.60 -13.88
N LEU A 3 -2.10 -24.39 -13.53
CA LEU A 3 -2.72 -23.17 -14.02
C LEU A 3 -1.73 -22.41 -14.91
N PRO A 4 -1.73 -22.67 -16.24
CA PRO A 4 -1.18 -21.80 -17.26
C PRO A 4 -2.09 -20.60 -17.55
N TYR A 5 -1.58 -19.65 -18.33
CA TYR A 5 -2.36 -18.50 -18.78
C TYR A 5 -3.63 -18.89 -19.56
N SER A 6 -3.66 -20.09 -20.16
CA SER A 6 -4.81 -20.64 -20.88
C SER A 6 -5.92 -21.24 -20.00
N GLY A 7 -5.81 -21.20 -18.66
CA GLY A 7 -6.86 -21.67 -17.75
C GLY A 7 -6.40 -22.74 -16.75
N VAL A 8 -7.30 -23.63 -16.35
CA VAL A 8 -7.06 -24.66 -15.31
C VAL A 8 -7.01 -26.05 -15.94
N HIS A 9 -5.85 -26.69 -15.88
CA HIS A 9 -5.58 -27.95 -16.57
C HIS A 9 -5.26 -29.09 -15.61
N SER A 10 -5.61 -30.31 -15.97
CA SER A 10 -5.15 -31.51 -15.27
C SER A 10 -4.04 -32.16 -16.10
N LEU A 11 -2.80 -32.11 -15.59
CA LEU A 11 -1.63 -32.67 -16.26
C LEU A 11 -1.03 -33.77 -15.39
N MET A 12 -0.49 -34.80 -16.02
CA MET A 12 0.33 -35.81 -15.35
C MET A 12 1.80 -35.39 -15.44
N ILE A 13 2.38 -34.98 -14.31
CA ILE A 13 3.82 -34.68 -14.22
C ILE A 13 4.55 -35.91 -13.70
N ARG A 14 5.61 -36.31 -14.39
CA ARG A 14 6.55 -37.33 -13.92
C ARG A 14 7.81 -36.64 -13.41
N PHE A 15 8.04 -36.73 -12.11
CA PHE A 15 9.25 -36.22 -11.48
C PHE A 15 10.43 -37.13 -11.74
N CYS A 16 11.59 -36.54 -11.98
CA CYS A 16 12.86 -37.24 -12.04
C CYS A 16 13.14 -37.93 -10.70
N ARG A 17 13.58 -39.19 -10.77
CA ARG A 17 13.95 -40.05 -9.64
C ARG A 17 15.41 -40.51 -9.70
N CYS A 18 16.23 -39.89 -10.54
CA CYS A 18 17.66 -40.16 -10.59
C CYS A 18 18.32 -39.89 -9.23
N LEU A 19 19.47 -40.52 -8.95
CA LEU A 19 20.17 -40.42 -7.66
C LEU A 19 20.47 -38.96 -7.24
N ASN A 20 20.77 -38.09 -8.21
CA ASN A 20 21.08 -36.68 -7.99
C ASN A 20 19.89 -35.74 -8.29
N ALA A 21 18.67 -36.27 -8.41
CA ALA A 21 17.50 -35.46 -8.70
C ALA A 21 17.23 -34.48 -7.54
N CYS A 22 16.92 -33.22 -7.90
CA CYS A 22 16.49 -32.25 -6.91
C CYS A 22 15.09 -32.60 -6.37
N THR A 23 14.69 -31.94 -5.28
CA THR A 23 13.38 -32.15 -4.64
C THR A 23 12.23 -31.78 -5.59
N THR A 24 11.04 -32.35 -5.37
CA THR A 24 9.89 -32.19 -6.29
C THR A 24 9.46 -30.74 -6.48
N ASP A 25 9.57 -29.92 -5.45
CA ASP A 25 9.34 -28.48 -5.51
C ASP A 25 10.36 -27.79 -6.43
N LYS A 26 11.65 -28.09 -6.30
CA LYS A 26 12.70 -27.54 -7.18
C LYS A 26 12.50 -27.94 -8.63
N GLN A 27 12.13 -29.19 -8.90
CA GLN A 27 11.79 -29.64 -10.25
C GLN A 27 10.61 -28.84 -10.83
N LEU A 28 9.59 -28.51 -10.03
CA LEU A 28 8.49 -27.64 -10.48
C LEU A 28 8.98 -26.21 -10.77
N PHE A 29 9.85 -25.64 -9.94
CA PHE A 29 10.45 -24.33 -10.22
C PHE A 29 11.25 -24.33 -11.53
N GLU A 30 12.02 -25.38 -11.79
CA GLU A 30 12.74 -25.57 -13.06
C GLU A 30 11.78 -25.67 -14.26
N MET A 31 10.58 -26.22 -14.06
CA MET A 31 9.50 -26.26 -15.06
C MET A 31 8.71 -24.93 -15.17
N GLY A 32 9.11 -23.88 -14.45
CA GLY A 32 8.40 -22.59 -14.46
C GLY A 32 7.08 -22.60 -13.68
N MET A 33 6.94 -23.51 -12.72
CA MET A 33 5.73 -23.71 -11.91
C MET A 33 6.01 -23.50 -10.42
N PHE A 34 5.16 -22.72 -9.78
CA PHE A 34 5.15 -22.51 -8.35
C PHE A 34 4.15 -23.47 -7.67
N PRO A 35 4.61 -24.38 -6.81
CA PRO A 35 3.73 -25.31 -6.12
C PRO A 35 2.87 -24.63 -5.04
N ALA A 36 1.60 -25.03 -4.93
CA ALA A 36 0.73 -24.60 -3.83
C ALA A 36 1.03 -25.27 -2.48
N SER A 37 1.81 -26.36 -2.51
CA SER A 37 2.30 -27.11 -1.35
C SER A 37 3.66 -27.75 -1.66
N PHE A 38 4.55 -27.83 -0.68
CA PHE A 38 5.93 -28.27 -0.91
C PHE A 38 6.16 -29.77 -0.66
N THR A 39 5.35 -30.42 0.19
CA THR A 39 5.51 -31.85 0.53
C THR A 39 4.93 -32.78 -0.53
N TRP A 40 3.73 -32.49 -1.02
CA TRP A 40 3.07 -33.29 -2.05
C TRP A 40 2.22 -32.39 -2.96
N PRO A 41 2.85 -31.75 -3.97
CA PRO A 41 2.19 -30.77 -4.82
C PRO A 41 1.15 -31.41 -5.72
N LYS A 42 -0.13 -31.13 -5.47
CA LYS A 42 -1.25 -31.45 -6.38
C LYS A 42 -1.69 -30.27 -7.24
N THR A 43 -1.33 -29.07 -6.82
CA THR A 43 -1.66 -27.82 -7.50
C THR A 43 -0.41 -26.99 -7.68
N ALA A 44 -0.18 -26.47 -8.89
CA ALA A 44 0.87 -25.49 -9.13
C ALA A 44 0.40 -24.42 -10.14
N PHE A 45 0.97 -23.22 -10.01
CA PHE A 45 0.68 -22.07 -10.85
C PHE A 45 1.91 -21.75 -11.67
N THR A 46 1.75 -21.51 -12.96
CA THR A 46 2.88 -21.03 -13.77
C THR A 46 3.31 -19.64 -13.32
N PHE A 47 4.60 -19.32 -13.48
CA PHE A 47 5.09 -17.97 -13.16
C PHE A 47 4.37 -16.88 -13.96
N SER A 48 3.98 -17.17 -15.21
CA SER A 48 3.22 -16.24 -16.05
C SER A 48 1.82 -15.93 -15.50
N VAL A 49 1.12 -16.90 -14.89
CA VAL A 49 -0.15 -16.64 -14.19
C VAL A 49 0.06 -15.77 -12.96
N LEU A 50 1.14 -15.97 -12.21
CA LEU A 50 1.42 -15.18 -11.01
C LEU A 50 1.85 -13.75 -11.35
N ASP A 51 2.67 -13.58 -12.39
CA ASP A 51 3.07 -12.27 -12.90
C ASP A 51 1.87 -11.54 -13.55
N GLY A 52 1.06 -12.25 -14.34
CA GLY A 52 -0.17 -11.72 -14.90
C GLY A 52 -1.18 -11.30 -13.83
N PHE A 53 -1.33 -12.08 -12.75
CA PHE A 53 -2.18 -11.68 -11.63
C PHE A 53 -1.65 -10.42 -10.93
N ALA A 54 -0.34 -10.33 -10.70
CA ALA A 54 0.25 -9.14 -10.09
C ALA A 54 0.02 -7.89 -10.94
N LEU A 55 0.15 -8.01 -12.26
CA LEU A 55 -0.08 -6.92 -13.20
C LEU A 55 -1.56 -6.53 -13.31
N ASP A 56 -2.47 -7.48 -13.53
CA ASP A 56 -3.92 -7.22 -13.61
C ASP A 56 -4.46 -6.61 -12.30
N ASN A 57 -3.87 -6.96 -11.15
CA ASN A 57 -4.21 -6.36 -9.87
C ASN A 57 -3.70 -4.92 -9.75
N LEU A 58 -2.50 -4.62 -10.25
CA LEU A 58 -1.90 -3.29 -10.20
C LEU A 58 -2.57 -2.32 -11.19
N GLU A 59 -2.64 -2.70 -12.45
CA GLU A 59 -3.06 -1.81 -13.55
C GLU A 59 -4.58 -1.71 -13.67
N CYS A 60 -5.28 -2.82 -13.48
CA CYS A 60 -6.73 -2.88 -13.73
C CYS A 60 -7.56 -2.91 -12.43
N GLY A 61 -6.93 -2.87 -11.26
CA GLY A 61 -7.61 -3.03 -9.97
C GLY A 61 -8.35 -4.38 -9.85
N THR A 62 -7.94 -5.39 -10.61
CA THR A 62 -8.66 -6.66 -10.69
C THR A 62 -8.58 -7.38 -9.34
N SER A 63 -9.73 -7.70 -8.77
CA SER A 63 -9.78 -8.53 -7.56
C SER A 63 -9.29 -9.94 -7.86
N ALA A 64 -8.74 -10.62 -6.86
CA ALA A 64 -8.29 -12.00 -7.02
C ALA A 64 -9.40 -12.94 -7.51
N MET A 65 -10.64 -12.71 -7.07
CA MET A 65 -11.80 -13.48 -7.49
C MET A 65 -12.11 -13.28 -8.97
N ASN A 66 -12.07 -12.03 -9.45
CA ASN A 66 -12.29 -11.72 -10.87
C ASN A 66 -11.19 -12.33 -11.74
N TYR A 67 -9.92 -12.23 -11.31
CA TYR A 67 -8.81 -12.86 -12.01
C TYR A 67 -8.96 -14.40 -12.06
N TYR A 68 -9.37 -15.02 -10.95
CA TYR A 68 -9.60 -16.46 -10.94
C TYR A 68 -10.77 -16.88 -11.84
N ASN A 69 -11.86 -16.11 -11.84
CA ASN A 69 -12.99 -16.32 -12.75
C ASN A 69 -12.60 -16.15 -14.22
N LYS A 70 -11.68 -15.23 -14.55
CA LYS A 70 -11.07 -15.12 -15.88
C LYS A 70 -10.37 -16.42 -16.27
N LEU A 71 -9.54 -17.00 -15.39
CA LEU A 71 -8.89 -18.31 -15.63
C LEU A 71 -9.92 -19.43 -15.87
N ARG A 72 -11.02 -19.46 -15.12
CA ARG A 72 -12.09 -20.45 -15.31
C ARG A 72 -12.79 -20.29 -16.66
N ARG A 73 -13.11 -19.05 -17.05
CA ARG A 73 -13.75 -18.76 -18.34
C ARG A 73 -12.84 -19.05 -19.54
N MET A 74 -11.54 -18.87 -19.40
CA MET A 74 -10.57 -19.27 -20.44
C MET A 74 -10.52 -20.80 -20.61
N MET A 75 -10.69 -21.57 -19.54
CA MET A 75 -10.78 -23.03 -19.63
C MET A 75 -12.12 -23.51 -20.20
N SER A 76 -13.23 -22.94 -19.70
CA SER A 76 -14.57 -23.23 -20.19
C SER A 76 -15.42 -21.98 -20.14
N SER A 77 -15.70 -21.41 -21.32
CA SER A 77 -16.56 -20.24 -21.43
C SER A 77 -18.03 -20.58 -21.13
N ILE A 78 -18.47 -21.79 -21.51
CA ILE A 78 -19.86 -22.25 -21.37
C ILE A 78 -20.17 -22.66 -19.92
N PHE A 79 -19.25 -23.36 -19.26
CA PHE A 79 -19.47 -23.89 -17.92
C PHE A 79 -18.29 -23.59 -16.97
N PRO A 80 -17.94 -22.32 -16.71
CA PRO A 80 -16.83 -21.95 -15.84
C PRO A 80 -16.98 -22.49 -14.42
N GLN A 81 -18.22 -22.68 -13.95
CA GLN A 81 -18.55 -23.24 -12.64
C GLN A 81 -18.05 -24.69 -12.46
N LEU A 82 -17.93 -25.46 -13.53
CA LEU A 82 -17.43 -26.83 -13.50
C LEU A 82 -15.90 -26.90 -13.43
N VAL A 83 -15.22 -25.79 -13.72
CA VAL A 83 -13.77 -25.69 -13.53
C VAL A 83 -13.47 -25.72 -12.03
N PRO A 84 -12.61 -26.64 -11.56
CA PRO A 84 -12.36 -26.82 -10.13
C PRO A 84 -11.79 -25.56 -9.48
N ASP A 85 -12.27 -25.26 -8.28
CA ASP A 85 -11.88 -24.05 -7.54
C ASP A 85 -10.54 -24.24 -6.81
N ARG A 86 -9.59 -23.35 -7.11
CA ARG A 86 -8.24 -23.21 -6.55
C ARG A 86 -7.94 -21.76 -6.15
N TYR A 87 -8.98 -20.98 -5.88
CA TYR A 87 -8.88 -19.58 -5.48
C TYR A 87 -8.03 -19.41 -4.21
N ARG A 88 -8.25 -20.25 -3.19
CA ARG A 88 -7.50 -20.18 -1.92
C ARG A 88 -6.01 -20.44 -2.13
N GLU A 89 -5.67 -21.40 -2.97
CA GLU A 89 -4.31 -21.71 -3.36
C GLU A 89 -3.67 -20.57 -4.16
N LEU A 90 -4.40 -19.95 -5.08
CA LEU A 90 -3.94 -18.75 -5.80
C LEU A 90 -3.59 -17.63 -4.81
N MET A 91 -4.49 -17.34 -3.87
CA MET A 91 -4.28 -16.30 -2.86
C MET A 91 -3.06 -16.53 -1.99
N ARG A 92 -2.78 -17.79 -1.63
CA ARG A 92 -1.59 -18.17 -0.86
C ARG A 92 -0.32 -18.02 -1.70
N VAL A 93 -0.31 -18.62 -2.89
CA VAL A 93 0.86 -18.63 -3.77
C VAL A 93 1.19 -17.23 -4.27
N ALA A 94 0.19 -16.41 -4.62
CA ALA A 94 0.41 -15.03 -5.04
C ALA A 94 1.08 -14.18 -3.94
N ARG A 95 0.73 -14.37 -2.67
CA ARG A 95 1.40 -13.71 -1.54
C ARG A 95 2.86 -14.13 -1.42
N GLN A 96 3.13 -15.43 -1.52
CA GLN A 96 4.50 -15.97 -1.51
C GLN A 96 5.32 -15.48 -2.72
N TRP A 97 4.69 -15.42 -3.90
CA TRP A 97 5.31 -14.93 -5.13
C TRP A 97 5.70 -13.45 -5.02
N ARG A 98 4.80 -12.60 -4.53
CA ARG A 98 5.08 -11.17 -4.26
C ARG A 98 6.26 -11.03 -3.29
N ARG A 99 6.30 -11.84 -2.25
CA ARG A 99 7.43 -11.87 -1.30
C ARG A 99 8.75 -12.23 -1.98
N LEU A 100 8.76 -13.25 -2.85
CA LEU A 100 9.98 -13.62 -3.59
C LEU A 100 10.42 -12.55 -4.59
N LYS A 101 9.47 -11.92 -5.29
CA LYS A 101 9.76 -10.78 -6.17
C LYS A 101 10.36 -9.61 -5.40
N LEU A 102 9.83 -9.31 -4.21
CA LEU A 102 10.37 -8.28 -3.32
C LEU A 102 11.81 -8.60 -2.86
N LEU A 103 12.06 -9.85 -2.45
CA LEU A 103 13.42 -10.29 -2.08
C LEU A 103 14.39 -10.18 -3.25
N LYS A 104 13.97 -10.64 -4.44
CA LYS A 104 14.78 -10.56 -5.67
C LYS A 104 15.09 -9.12 -6.04
N TRP A 105 14.12 -8.22 -5.95
CA TRP A 105 14.31 -6.81 -6.28
C TRP A 105 15.33 -6.13 -5.35
N ASN A 106 15.36 -6.52 -4.07
CA ASN A 106 16.31 -6.00 -3.09
C ASN A 106 17.63 -6.81 -3.02
N GLY A 107 17.94 -7.67 -4.00
CA GLY A 107 19.23 -8.40 -4.06
C GLY A 107 19.34 -9.66 -3.19
N PHE A 108 18.34 -9.98 -2.38
CA PHE A 108 18.32 -11.15 -1.49
C PHE A 108 18.10 -12.50 -2.21
N GLY A 109 18.25 -12.55 -3.53
CA GLY A 109 18.24 -13.79 -4.29
C GLY A 109 19.56 -14.58 -4.20
N TYR A 110 20.68 -13.89 -3.98
CA TYR A 110 22.02 -14.47 -3.92
C TYR A 110 22.64 -14.41 -2.51
N GLU A 111 22.07 -13.60 -1.63
CA GLU A 111 22.53 -13.51 -0.25
C GLU A 111 22.08 -14.73 0.56
N ARG A 112 22.97 -15.25 1.42
CA ARG A 112 22.66 -16.37 2.32
C ARG A 112 21.96 -15.95 3.61
N ARG A 113 21.84 -14.65 3.85
CA ARG A 113 21.19 -14.08 5.03
C ARG A 113 19.75 -13.66 4.72
N ARG A 114 18.94 -13.52 5.77
CA ARG A 114 17.61 -12.93 5.67
C ARG A 114 17.69 -11.40 5.80
N PRO A 115 16.76 -10.66 5.20
CA PRO A 115 16.63 -9.22 5.42
C PRO A 115 16.34 -8.92 6.89
N THR A 116 17.01 -7.90 7.41
CA THR A 116 16.80 -7.33 8.74
C THR A 116 15.74 -6.23 8.70
N SER A 117 15.61 -5.51 9.82
CA SER A 117 14.61 -4.46 9.98
C SER A 117 14.71 -3.39 8.89
N GLY A 118 13.62 -3.10 8.20
CA GLY A 118 13.53 -2.05 7.17
C GLY A 118 14.31 -2.28 5.86
N GLU A 119 15.12 -3.34 5.72
CA GLU A 119 16.00 -3.52 4.55
C GLU A 119 15.27 -3.75 3.22
N LEU A 120 13.99 -4.12 3.25
CA LEU A 120 13.16 -4.26 2.05
C LEU A 120 12.25 -3.06 1.82
N ALA A 121 12.31 -2.04 2.67
CA ALA A 121 11.59 -0.80 2.46
C ALA A 121 12.23 -0.05 1.28
N LEU A 122 11.39 0.42 0.36
CA LEU A 122 11.88 1.26 -0.74
C LEU A 122 12.37 2.59 -0.16
N PHE A 123 13.65 2.89 -0.40
CA PHE A 123 14.20 4.20 -0.07
C PHE A 123 13.52 5.27 -0.90
N CYS A 124 12.88 6.23 -0.25
CA CYS A 124 12.25 7.35 -0.93
C CYS A 124 13.17 8.57 -0.87
N PRO A 125 13.85 8.94 -1.97
CA PRO A 125 14.74 10.11 -1.99
C PRO A 125 14.00 11.45 -1.82
N ALA A 126 12.67 11.44 -1.97
CA ALA A 126 11.82 12.61 -1.76
C ALA A 126 11.41 12.79 -0.29
N CYS A 127 11.49 11.74 0.54
CA CYS A 127 11.26 11.88 1.98
C CYS A 127 12.40 12.70 2.60
N PRO A 128 12.14 13.62 3.54
CA PRO A 128 13.20 14.33 4.23
C PRO A 128 14.09 13.39 5.01
N GLN A 129 15.37 13.55 4.80
CA GLN A 129 16.47 12.83 5.41
C GLN A 129 17.35 13.92 6.03
N PRO A 130 17.25 14.15 7.36
CA PRO A 130 18.06 15.14 8.04
C PRO A 130 19.55 14.93 7.78
N GLY A 131 20.24 15.95 7.27
CA GLY A 131 21.64 15.91 6.87
C GLY A 131 21.91 15.44 5.43
N ILE A 132 20.91 14.94 4.69
CA ILE A 132 21.08 14.51 3.28
C ILE A 132 20.36 15.46 2.33
N ASN A 133 19.02 15.52 2.40
CA ASN A 133 18.19 16.38 1.54
C ASN A 133 17.35 17.39 2.35
N ALA A 134 17.48 17.38 3.68
CA ALA A 134 16.93 18.39 4.60
C ALA A 134 18.04 18.81 5.59
N PRO A 135 18.29 20.11 5.81
CA PRO A 135 19.31 20.54 6.77
C PRO A 135 18.92 20.14 8.20
N LEU A 136 19.93 19.78 8.99
CA LEU A 136 19.78 19.57 10.42
C LEU A 136 19.24 20.85 11.09
N PRO A 137 18.49 20.76 12.21
CA PRO A 137 17.92 21.92 12.88
C PRO A 137 18.92 23.05 13.15
N ALA A 138 20.17 22.72 13.50
CA ALA A 138 21.25 23.67 13.74
C ALA A 138 21.76 24.40 12.48
N ASN A 139 21.52 23.83 11.29
CA ASN A 139 22.03 24.33 10.01
C ASN A 139 20.91 24.94 9.14
N ARG A 140 19.72 25.16 9.71
CA ARG A 140 18.62 25.84 9.01
C ARG A 140 18.96 27.32 8.85
N HIS A 141 18.62 27.90 7.71
CA HIS A 141 18.93 29.30 7.46
C HIS A 141 17.99 30.20 8.31
N PRO A 142 18.48 31.30 8.91
CA PRO A 142 17.67 32.14 9.80
C PRO A 142 16.43 32.75 9.12
N ASN A 143 16.52 32.98 7.80
CA ASN A 143 15.42 33.52 7.00
C ASN A 143 14.53 32.45 6.37
N ASP A 144 14.74 31.16 6.70
CA ASP A 144 13.88 30.12 6.21
C ASP A 144 12.47 30.30 6.77
N PRO A 145 11.42 30.23 5.94
CA PRO A 145 10.07 30.34 6.45
C PRO A 145 9.76 29.18 7.39
N SER A 146 8.98 29.44 8.44
CA SER A 146 8.62 28.42 9.44
C SER A 146 7.93 27.18 8.84
N TRP A 147 7.22 27.34 7.72
CA TRP A 147 6.59 26.26 6.96
C TRP A 147 7.56 25.46 6.07
N LEU A 148 8.84 25.85 5.98
CA LEU A 148 9.87 25.12 5.21
C LEU A 148 10.13 23.73 5.77
N TYR A 149 10.06 23.59 7.09
CA TYR A 149 10.39 22.37 7.85
C TYR A 149 9.24 21.95 8.77
N ALA A 150 8.02 22.31 8.38
CA ALA A 150 6.83 21.94 9.13
C ALA A 150 6.39 20.52 8.75
N ARG A 151 5.99 19.76 9.78
CA ARG A 151 5.45 18.43 9.62
C ARG A 151 3.99 18.49 9.21
N SER A 152 3.71 17.99 8.01
CA SER A 152 2.35 17.77 7.54
C SER A 152 1.88 16.38 7.97
N LEU A 153 1.02 16.33 8.97
CA LEU A 153 0.31 15.12 9.34
C LEU A 153 -0.97 15.02 8.51
N VAL A 154 -1.00 14.08 7.57
CA VAL A 154 -2.22 13.80 6.80
C VAL A 154 -2.91 12.59 7.41
N MET A 155 -4.11 12.83 7.91
CA MET A 155 -5.01 11.77 8.35
C MET A 155 -5.91 11.44 7.16
N ASP A 156 -5.63 10.32 6.51
CA ASP A 156 -6.54 9.77 5.51
C ASP A 156 -7.80 9.25 6.22
N GLY A 157 -8.92 9.89 5.94
CA GLY A 157 -10.24 9.54 6.47
C GLY A 157 -10.84 8.35 5.72
N ASN A 158 -10.07 7.29 5.47
CA ASN A 158 -10.58 6.09 4.83
C ASN A 158 -11.47 5.31 5.81
N LEU A 159 -12.76 5.66 5.85
CA LEU A 159 -13.79 5.06 6.70
C LEU A 159 -14.11 3.59 6.37
N LYS A 160 -13.39 2.96 5.43
CA LYS A 160 -13.54 1.55 5.04
C LYS A 160 -12.51 0.62 5.70
N ALA A 161 -11.95 0.99 6.85
CA ALA A 161 -11.15 0.08 7.66
C ALA A 161 -12.05 -0.95 8.37
N GLU A 162 -12.73 -1.82 7.60
CA GLU A 162 -13.34 -3.03 8.15
C GLU A 162 -12.21 -4.04 8.46
N HIS A 163 -11.67 -3.93 9.67
CA HIS A 163 -10.74 -4.93 10.20
C HIS A 163 -11.55 -6.17 10.56
N LEU A 164 -11.71 -7.09 9.62
CA LEU A 164 -12.26 -8.41 9.90
C LEU A 164 -11.32 -9.13 10.87
N HIS A 165 -11.84 -9.52 12.02
CA HIS A 165 -11.08 -10.35 12.95
C HIS A 165 -10.85 -11.74 12.33
N PRO A 166 -9.60 -12.22 12.27
CA PRO A 166 -9.31 -13.55 11.79
C PRO A 166 -9.97 -14.58 12.71
N THR A 167 -10.61 -15.59 12.12
CA THR A 167 -11.24 -16.69 12.87
C THR A 167 -10.22 -17.51 13.66
N HIS A 168 -9.01 -17.65 13.12
CA HIS A 168 -7.89 -18.40 13.70
C HIS A 168 -6.62 -17.53 13.68
N PRO A 169 -6.44 -16.62 14.65
CA PRO A 169 -5.26 -15.76 14.73
C PRO A 169 -3.93 -16.52 14.83
N GLU A 170 -3.95 -17.73 15.39
CA GLU A 170 -2.80 -18.63 15.54
C GLU A 170 -2.22 -19.12 14.21
N ASP A 171 -3.05 -19.16 13.16
CA ASP A 171 -2.66 -19.61 11.82
C ASP A 171 -2.08 -18.46 10.96
N GLU A 172 -2.07 -17.22 11.47
CA GLU A 172 -1.59 -16.07 10.72
C GLU A 172 -0.07 -16.07 10.55
N VAL A 173 0.36 -16.24 9.29
CA VAL A 173 1.77 -16.15 8.92
C VAL A 173 2.05 -14.82 8.22
N TRP A 174 2.85 -13.99 8.87
CA TRP A 174 3.29 -12.70 8.37
C TRP A 174 4.58 -12.85 7.56
N LEU A 175 4.57 -12.44 6.29
CA LEU A 175 5.69 -12.68 5.37
C LEU A 175 6.80 -11.61 5.42
N THR A 176 6.53 -10.44 5.98
CA THR A 176 7.42 -9.27 5.94
C THR A 176 7.52 -8.56 7.30
N VAL A 177 7.42 -9.30 8.41
CA VAL A 177 7.47 -8.75 9.77
C VAL A 177 8.73 -7.92 9.95
N ASP A 178 8.58 -6.65 10.28
CA ASP A 178 9.68 -5.71 10.56
C ASP A 178 10.61 -5.40 9.37
N GLN A 179 10.44 -6.04 8.21
CA GLN A 179 11.41 -5.98 7.12
C GLN A 179 11.15 -4.89 6.09
N CYS A 180 9.92 -4.38 6.04
CA CYS A 180 9.53 -3.31 5.12
C CYS A 180 9.13 -2.07 5.93
N PHE A 181 8.09 -1.37 5.48
CA PHE A 181 7.51 -0.20 6.12
C PHE A 181 6.82 -0.47 7.47
N MET A 182 6.40 -1.72 7.72
CA MET A 182 5.65 -2.09 8.93
C MET A 182 6.56 -2.75 9.96
N VAL A 183 6.52 -2.24 11.19
CA VAL A 183 7.25 -2.79 12.35
C VAL A 183 6.61 -4.09 12.87
N SER A 184 7.38 -4.88 13.61
CA SER A 184 6.83 -6.06 14.31
C SER A 184 5.76 -5.68 15.35
N LYS A 185 4.81 -6.59 15.59
CA LYS A 185 3.74 -6.43 16.60
C LYS A 185 4.30 -6.18 18.00
N ASP A 186 5.40 -6.83 18.36
CA ASP A 186 6.00 -6.71 19.69
C ASP A 186 6.69 -5.35 19.85
N ARG A 187 7.43 -4.88 18.83
CA ARG A 187 7.99 -3.52 18.81
C ARG A 187 6.90 -2.46 18.86
N TYR A 188 5.82 -2.66 18.10
CA TYR A 188 4.68 -1.75 18.13
C TYR A 188 4.02 -1.68 19.52
N LYS A 189 3.78 -2.83 20.16
CA LYS A 189 3.23 -2.87 21.53
C LYS A 189 4.18 -2.26 22.56
N ALA A 190 5.48 -2.53 22.46
CA ALA A 190 6.49 -1.92 23.31
C ALA A 190 6.49 -0.40 23.14
N HIS A 191 6.37 0.08 21.91
CA HIS A 191 6.16 1.49 21.66
C HIS A 191 4.89 2.00 22.31
N LEU A 192 3.72 1.37 22.10
CA LEU A 192 2.46 1.80 22.71
C LEU A 192 2.53 1.88 24.25
N ALA A 193 3.33 1.04 24.91
CA ALA A 193 3.50 1.08 26.36
C ALA A 193 4.29 2.32 26.84
N ILE A 194 5.19 2.87 26.02
CA ILE A 194 5.95 4.09 26.33
C ILE A 194 5.36 5.33 25.67
N ALA A 195 4.59 5.14 24.60
CA ALA A 195 3.90 6.18 23.87
C ALA A 195 2.90 6.81 24.81
N LYS A 196 3.15 8.06 25.16
CA LYS A 196 2.09 8.87 25.73
C LYS A 196 1.23 9.28 24.56
N ASP A 197 0.01 8.75 24.52
CA ASP A 197 -1.05 9.35 23.71
C ASP A 197 -1.19 10.79 24.20
N VAL A 198 -0.48 11.68 23.51
CA VAL A 198 -0.87 13.06 23.48
C VAL A 198 -2.14 12.99 22.67
N VAL A 199 -3.29 12.93 23.36
CA VAL A 199 -4.53 13.47 22.78
C VAL A 199 -4.06 14.81 22.27
N GLN A 200 -3.86 14.94 20.96
CA GLN A 200 -3.67 16.26 20.40
C GLN A 200 -4.99 16.91 20.77
N PRO A 201 -4.99 17.81 21.77
CA PRO A 201 -6.22 18.51 22.00
C PRO A 201 -6.53 19.16 20.65
N HIS A 202 -7.80 19.32 20.32
CA HIS A 202 -8.18 20.25 19.27
C HIS A 202 -7.83 21.67 19.74
N ARG A 203 -6.57 21.94 20.10
CA ARG A 203 -5.96 23.24 20.30
C ARG A 203 -5.79 23.81 18.89
N THR A 204 -6.93 24.04 18.27
CA THR A 204 -7.09 24.98 17.17
C THR A 204 -6.97 26.41 17.68
N ASN A 205 -6.98 26.63 19.01
CA ASN A 205 -6.65 27.91 19.64
C ASN A 205 -5.25 28.37 19.20
N GLY A 206 -5.21 29.39 18.35
CA GLY A 206 -3.98 29.93 17.76
C GLY A 206 -3.71 29.48 16.32
N LEU A 207 -4.47 28.51 15.78
CA LEU A 207 -4.46 28.18 14.35
C LEU A 207 -5.35 29.16 13.60
N SER A 208 -4.74 30.01 12.79
CA SER A 208 -5.47 30.92 11.89
C SER A 208 -5.89 30.26 10.58
N GLN A 209 -5.27 29.13 10.20
CA GLN A 209 -5.48 28.48 8.90
C GLN A 209 -5.66 26.97 9.04
N ALA A 210 -6.60 26.43 8.27
CA ALA A 210 -6.83 25.00 8.09
C ALA A 210 -6.87 24.68 6.58
N LEU A 211 -5.96 23.82 6.13
CA LEU A 211 -5.92 23.36 4.74
C LEU A 211 -6.67 22.03 4.63
N THR A 212 -7.71 22.01 3.80
CA THR A 212 -8.54 20.82 3.59
C THR A 212 -8.44 20.34 2.15
N PHE A 213 -8.15 19.05 1.97
CA PHE A 213 -8.15 18.40 0.66
C PHE A 213 -9.33 17.45 0.53
N TYR A 214 -10.04 17.58 -0.57
CA TYR A 214 -11.11 16.65 -0.93
C TYR A 214 -11.29 16.65 -2.43
N ASP A 215 -11.53 15.49 -3.02
CA ASP A 215 -11.61 15.30 -4.47
C ASP A 215 -12.64 16.22 -5.13
N ILE A 216 -13.76 16.45 -4.44
CA ILE A 216 -14.84 17.31 -4.91
C ILE A 216 -14.90 18.64 -4.16
N ASN A 217 -13.77 19.16 -3.67
CA ASN A 217 -13.78 20.39 -2.88
C ASN A 217 -14.41 21.58 -3.61
N CYS A 218 -14.31 21.67 -4.94
CA CYS A 218 -14.97 22.68 -5.77
C CYS A 218 -16.51 22.67 -5.65
N GLN A 219 -17.11 21.56 -5.21
CA GLN A 219 -18.54 21.43 -4.93
C GLN A 219 -18.82 21.37 -3.43
N TYR A 220 -18.07 20.55 -2.70
CA TYR A 220 -18.28 20.30 -1.27
C TYR A 220 -18.19 21.60 -0.45
N ASN A 221 -17.28 22.51 -0.80
CA ASN A 221 -17.05 23.73 -0.02
C ASN A 221 -18.20 24.75 -0.08
N LYS A 222 -19.01 24.74 -1.16
CA LYS A 222 -19.99 25.81 -1.45
C LYS A 222 -20.93 26.10 -0.28
N HIS A 223 -21.32 25.05 0.45
CA HIS A 223 -22.19 25.15 1.62
C HIS A 223 -21.51 24.66 2.90
N PHE A 224 -20.17 24.54 2.91
CA PHE A 224 -19.45 23.98 4.05
C PHE A 224 -19.72 24.74 5.35
N ARG A 225 -19.55 26.07 5.34
CA ARG A 225 -19.80 26.91 6.53
C ARG A 225 -21.26 26.83 7.00
N HIS A 226 -22.21 26.80 6.07
CA HIS A 226 -23.63 26.64 6.39
C HIS A 226 -23.89 25.32 7.10
N ARG A 227 -23.40 24.20 6.54
CA ARG A 227 -23.55 22.86 7.13
C ARG A 227 -22.89 22.75 8.50
N VAL A 228 -21.74 23.39 8.71
CA VAL A 228 -21.10 23.46 10.03
C VAL A 228 -21.97 24.24 11.00
N ASN A 229 -22.47 25.42 10.61
CA ASN A 229 -23.28 26.27 11.49
C ASN A 229 -24.62 25.63 11.89
N GLU A 230 -25.21 24.80 11.02
CA GLU A 230 -26.43 24.04 11.33
C GLU A 230 -26.17 22.75 12.13
N SER A 231 -24.91 22.34 12.26
CA SER A 231 -24.56 21.11 12.95
C SER A 231 -24.64 21.29 14.46
N LEU A 232 -25.27 20.35 15.15
CA LEU A 232 -25.24 20.26 16.61
C LEU A 232 -23.87 19.79 17.15
N TYR A 233 -23.03 19.23 16.29
CA TYR A 233 -21.80 18.53 16.68
C TYR A 233 -20.52 19.18 16.17
N LEU A 234 -20.62 20.10 15.22
CA LEU A 234 -19.47 20.74 14.59
C LEU A 234 -19.46 22.24 14.90
N SER A 235 -18.26 22.77 15.10
CA SER A 235 -18.02 24.20 15.18
C SER A 235 -16.66 24.51 14.57
N LEU A 236 -16.53 25.70 14.00
CA LEU A 236 -15.25 26.22 13.55
C LEU A 236 -14.78 27.31 14.51
N PRO A 237 -13.48 27.33 14.85
CA PRO A 237 -12.90 28.44 15.61
C PRO A 237 -13.12 29.78 14.91
N SER A 238 -13.41 30.82 15.70
CA SER A 238 -13.57 32.17 15.19
C SER A 238 -12.27 32.64 14.51
N GLY A 239 -12.38 33.16 13.29
CA GLY A 239 -11.24 33.65 12.52
C GLY A 239 -10.41 32.57 11.80
N MET A 240 -10.81 31.30 11.85
CA MET A 240 -10.14 30.24 11.09
C MET A 240 -10.42 30.39 9.57
N GLU A 241 -9.36 30.63 8.82
CA GLU A 241 -9.34 30.58 7.37
C GLU A 241 -9.26 29.12 6.91
N ILE A 242 -10.18 28.70 6.05
CA ILE A 242 -10.16 27.37 5.46
C ILE A 242 -9.65 27.50 4.04
N ILE A 243 -8.46 26.95 3.81
CA ILE A 243 -7.87 26.85 2.48
C ILE A 243 -8.32 25.52 1.89
N LEU A 244 -8.76 25.56 0.64
CA LEU A 244 -9.38 24.41 -0.03
C LEU A 244 -8.45 23.94 -1.14
N GLY A 245 -8.15 22.65 -1.13
CA GLY A 245 -7.35 22.01 -2.18
C GLY A 245 -8.07 20.81 -2.80
N ILE A 246 -7.74 20.51 -4.04
CA ILE A 246 -8.04 19.24 -4.70
C ILE A 246 -6.69 18.59 -5.01
N GLY A 247 -6.57 17.28 -4.75
CA GLY A 247 -5.34 16.53 -5.04
C GLY A 247 -4.96 16.68 -6.51
N LEU A 248 -3.66 16.79 -6.81
CA LEU A 248 -3.19 17.16 -8.15
C LEU A 248 -3.62 16.14 -9.23
N TRP A 249 -3.64 14.85 -8.91
CA TRP A 249 -4.17 13.81 -9.83
C TRP A 249 -5.65 14.02 -10.13
N HIS A 250 -6.42 14.42 -9.13
CA HIS A 250 -7.86 14.51 -9.24
C HIS A 250 -8.31 15.84 -9.89
N VAL A 251 -7.60 16.94 -9.65
CA VAL A 251 -7.98 18.27 -10.16
C VAL A 251 -7.96 18.35 -11.69
N HIS A 252 -7.17 17.52 -12.36
CA HIS A 252 -7.14 17.42 -13.83
C HIS A 252 -8.43 16.83 -14.42
N GLY A 253 -9.22 16.10 -13.63
CA GLY A 253 -10.55 15.60 -14.03
C GLY A 253 -11.68 16.63 -13.86
N HIS A 254 -11.37 17.83 -13.35
CA HIS A 254 -12.34 18.90 -13.12
C HIS A 254 -12.32 19.94 -14.25
N GLN A 255 -13.23 20.92 -14.19
CA GLN A 255 -13.21 22.06 -15.11
C GLN A 255 -11.91 22.86 -14.95
N ASP A 256 -11.37 23.43 -16.03
CA ASP A 256 -10.07 24.14 -16.06
C ASP A 256 -9.88 25.16 -14.94
N LYS A 257 -10.93 25.90 -14.59
CA LYS A 257 -10.87 26.86 -13.47
C LYS A 257 -10.43 26.18 -12.17
N CYS A 258 -10.85 24.94 -11.92
CA CYS A 258 -10.55 24.24 -10.68
C CYS A 258 -9.03 23.99 -10.52
N TYR A 259 -8.30 23.83 -11.62
CA TYR A 259 -6.85 23.72 -11.59
C TYR A 259 -6.20 24.97 -11.00
N VAL A 260 -6.63 26.15 -11.46
CA VAL A 260 -6.09 27.44 -10.97
C VAL A 260 -6.48 27.68 -9.50
N TRP A 261 -7.73 27.36 -9.14
CA TRP A 261 -8.27 27.70 -7.82
C TRP A 261 -7.96 26.70 -6.71
N TYR A 262 -7.73 25.42 -7.04
CA TYR A 262 -7.65 24.35 -6.04
C TYR A 262 -6.43 23.44 -6.17
N ALA A 263 -5.60 23.55 -7.22
CA ALA A 263 -4.42 22.70 -7.32
C ALA A 263 -3.43 23.04 -6.20
N SER A 264 -2.97 22.01 -5.49
CA SER A 264 -2.02 22.13 -4.37
C SER A 264 -0.75 22.92 -4.73
N MET A 265 -0.34 22.90 -5.99
CA MET A 265 0.83 23.63 -6.49
C MET A 265 0.73 25.15 -6.38
N PHE A 266 -0.49 25.70 -6.32
CA PHE A 266 -0.73 27.14 -6.20
C PHE A 266 -1.06 27.56 -4.75
N ILE A 267 -1.10 26.61 -3.81
CA ILE A 267 -1.40 26.88 -2.42
C ILE A 267 -0.10 26.98 -1.62
N THR A 268 0.23 28.18 -1.15
CA THR A 268 1.40 28.43 -0.32
C THR A 268 1.35 27.57 0.94
N GLY A 269 2.42 26.82 1.21
CA GLY A 269 2.53 25.94 2.36
C GLY A 269 1.85 24.56 2.21
N ALA A 270 1.08 24.30 1.15
CA ALA A 270 0.42 23.01 0.93
C ALA A 270 1.36 21.88 0.51
N ALA A 271 2.52 22.21 -0.07
CA ALA A 271 3.35 21.28 -0.84
C ALA A 271 2.57 20.59 -1.99
N ARG A 272 3.23 19.71 -2.76
CA ARG A 272 2.56 18.98 -3.85
C ARG A 272 1.81 17.79 -3.26
N ILE A 273 0.47 17.89 -3.25
CA ILE A 273 -0.40 16.86 -2.71
C ILE A 273 -1.01 16.08 -3.88
N ASP A 274 -0.50 14.87 -4.06
CA ASP A 274 -1.10 13.82 -4.88
C ASP A 274 -1.81 12.86 -3.93
N GLU A 275 -2.91 12.26 -4.38
CA GLU A 275 -3.88 11.45 -3.60
C GLU A 275 -3.23 10.44 -2.63
N TYR A 276 -1.98 10.01 -2.88
CA TYR A 276 -1.19 9.17 -1.97
C TYR A 276 0.27 9.59 -1.76
N HIS A 277 0.79 10.62 -2.43
CA HIS A 277 2.22 10.96 -2.41
C HIS A 277 2.46 12.47 -2.34
N PHE A 278 3.07 12.92 -1.23
CA PHE A 278 3.76 14.20 -1.24
C PHE A 278 5.03 14.08 -2.08
N SER A 279 5.13 14.86 -3.16
CA SER A 279 6.44 15.16 -3.75
C SER A 279 6.94 16.48 -3.16
N ARG A 280 7.98 16.35 -2.32
CA ARG A 280 8.57 17.33 -1.41
C ARG A 280 7.80 17.60 -0.10
N ARG A 281 8.56 17.38 0.97
CA ARG A 281 8.34 17.65 2.41
C ARG A 281 7.51 16.63 3.19
N GLU A 282 8.22 16.09 4.16
CA GLU A 282 7.85 15.33 5.35
C GLU A 282 6.83 14.20 5.15
N ARG A 283 7.33 13.09 4.61
CA ARG A 283 6.86 11.77 5.01
C ARG A 283 7.63 11.35 6.26
N ASP A 284 7.13 11.74 7.42
CA ASP A 284 7.29 10.91 8.61
C ASP A 284 6.12 9.91 8.59
N MET A 285 6.27 8.89 7.76
CA MET A 285 5.72 7.61 8.15
C MET A 285 6.52 7.23 9.38
N ILE A 286 5.87 7.07 10.52
CA ILE A 286 6.51 6.63 11.76
C ILE A 286 7.07 5.22 11.52
N CYS A 287 8.25 5.14 10.92
CA CYS A 287 9.18 4.04 11.09
C CYS A 287 9.91 4.37 12.39
N MET A 288 9.44 3.77 13.47
CA MET A 288 10.24 3.68 14.70
C MET A 288 11.51 2.93 14.37
N SER A 289 12.59 3.66 14.23
CA SER A 289 13.92 3.16 14.55
C SER A 289 14.10 3.18 16.06
#